data_AF-A0A1S2NU49-F1
#
_entry.id   AF-A0A1S2NU49-F1
#
_cell.length_a   1.000
_cell.length_b   1.000
_cell.length_c   1.000
_cell.angle_alpha   90.00
_cell.angle_beta   90.00
_cell.angle_gamma   90.00
#
_symmetry.space_group_name_H-M   'P 1'
#
loop_
_entity.id
_entity.type
_entity.pdbx_description
1 polymer ?
#
loop_
_entity_poly.entity_id
_entity_poly.type
_entity_poly.pdbx_seq_one_letter_code
_entity_poly.pdbx_strand_id
1 'polypeptide(L)' 'MGLVARAIGRRLTLHAPAAVRVLMPTLLVVVATVWPAWWFFATRGTLDGYPGDSGLCPVSNIPPQWPDWIPA' A
#
# COMPACT_ATOMS: atom_id res chain seq x y z
N MET A 1 -5.17 -1.23 -32.26
CA MET A 1 -5.36 -0.69 -30.89
C MET A 1 -4.12 -0.01 -30.30
N GLY A 2 -2.92 -0.61 -30.35
CA GLY A 2 -1.72 -0.04 -29.70
C GLY A 2 -1.25 1.34 -30.22
N LEU A 3 -1.39 1.63 -31.51
CA LEU A 3 -0.97 2.92 -32.09
C LEU A 3 -1.89 4.09 -31.68
N VAL A 4 -3.19 3.82 -31.55
CA VAL A 4 -4.18 4.81 -31.12
C VAL A 4 -4.00 5.13 -29.64
N ALA A 5 -3.78 4.11 -28.80
CA ALA A 5 -3.45 4.29 -27.38
C ALA A 5 -2.14 5.09 -27.22
N ARG A 6 -1.12 4.84 -28.05
CA ARG A 6 0.16 5.56 -28.03
C ARG A 6 0.01 7.02 -28.46
N ALA A 7 -0.83 7.32 -29.44
CA ALA A 7 -1.09 8.68 -29.90
C ALA A 7 -1.87 9.50 -28.86
N ILE A 8 -2.89 8.89 -28.24
CA ILE A 8 -3.68 9.50 -27.16
C ILE A 8 -2.81 9.74 -25.93
N GLY A 9 -2.00 8.75 -25.54
CA GLY A 9 -1.02 8.88 -24.45
C GLY A 9 -0.06 10.05 -24.70
N ARG A 10 0.56 10.13 -25.88
CA ARG A 10 1.46 11.24 -26.24
C ARG A 10 0.79 12.61 -26.15
N ARG A 11 -0.45 12.73 -26.64
CA ARG A 11 -1.19 14.00 -26.63
C ARG A 11 -1.58 14.41 -25.21
N LEU A 12 -2.00 13.45 -24.38
CA LEU A 12 -2.28 13.67 -22.96
C LEU A 12 -1.02 14.06 -22.19
N THR A 13 0.13 13.42 -22.44
CA THR A 13 1.39 13.82 -21.81
C THR A 13 1.76 15.24 -22.22
N LEU A 14 1.65 15.59 -23.51
CA LEU A 14 1.99 16.92 -24.03
C LEU A 14 1.07 18.05 -23.55
N HIS A 15 -0.17 17.77 -23.16
CA HIS A 15 -1.10 18.75 -22.57
C HIS A 15 -1.24 18.64 -21.06
N ALA A 16 -0.65 17.62 -20.43
CA ALA A 16 -0.64 17.51 -18.98
C ALA A 16 0.17 18.67 -18.37
N PRO A 17 -0.36 19.36 -17.35
CA PRO A 17 0.36 20.36 -16.59
C PRO A 17 1.69 19.81 -16.07
N ALA A 18 2.73 20.64 -15.99
CA ALA A 18 4.06 20.21 -15.54
C ALA A 18 4.02 19.49 -14.18
N ALA A 19 3.19 19.96 -13.25
CA ALA A 19 2.97 19.32 -11.96
C ALA A 19 2.48 17.86 -12.07
N VAL A 20 1.60 17.57 -13.03
CA VAL A 20 1.10 16.21 -13.27
C VAL A 20 2.20 15.32 -13.83
N ARG A 21 3.05 15.84 -14.74
CA ARG A 21 4.18 15.07 -15.29
C ARG A 21 5.24 14.74 -14.25
N VAL A 22 5.45 15.65 -13.30
CA VAL A 22 6.40 15.47 -12.20
C VAL A 22 5.83 14.51 -11.16
N LEU A 23 4.55 14.64 -10.80
CA LEU A 23 3.94 13.85 -9.74
C LEU A 23 3.58 12.42 -10.19
N MET A 24 3.19 12.23 -11.45
CA MET A 24 2.76 10.92 -11.97
C MET A 24 3.76 9.78 -11.75
N PRO A 25 5.05 9.90 -12.10
CA PRO A 25 6.00 8.81 -11.86
C PRO A 25 6.12 8.47 -10.38
N THR A 26 6.13 9.48 -9.49
CA THR A 26 6.14 9.27 -8.05
C THR A 26 4.88 8.56 -7.57
N LEU A 27 3.70 9.00 -8.00
CA LEU A 27 2.43 8.36 -7.69
C LEU A 27 2.40 6.91 -8.16
N LEU A 28 2.91 6.65 -9.37
CA LEU A 28 2.94 5.32 -9.95
C LEU A 28 3.87 4.39 -9.15
N VAL A 29 5.03 4.88 -8.73
CA VAL A 29 5.94 4.14 -7.84
C VAL A 29 5.28 3.88 -6.49
N VAL A 30 4.68 4.89 -5.86
CA VAL A 30 4.02 4.73 -4.55
C VAL A 30 2.91 3.70 -4.63
N VAL A 31 2.02 3.81 -5.62
CA VAL A 31 0.93 2.84 -5.81
C VAL A 31 1.47 1.45 -6.12
N ALA A 32 2.48 1.32 -6.99
CA ALA A 32 3.03 0.02 -7.37
C ALA A 32 3.85 -0.67 -6.26
N THR A 33 4.32 0.06 -5.25
CA THR A 33 5.19 -0.48 -4.19
C THR A 33 4.50 -0.54 -2.84
N VAL A 34 3.89 0.57 -2.40
CA VAL A 34 3.27 0.69 -1.08
C VAL A 34 2.00 -0.12 -1.01
N TRP A 35 1.17 -0.09 -2.07
CA TRP A 35 -0.10 -0.82 -2.05
C TRP A 35 0.09 -2.33 -1.96
N PRO A 36 0.94 -2.98 -2.80
CA PRO A 36 1.19 -4.41 -2.66
C PRO A 36 1.88 -4.74 -1.35
N ALA A 37 2.84 -3.93 -0.89
CA ALA A 37 3.52 -4.17 0.38
C ALA A 37 2.52 -4.17 1.55
N TRP A 38 1.63 -3.18 1.61
CA TRP A 38 0.55 -3.14 2.60
C TRP A 38 -0.37 -4.36 2.48
N TRP A 39 -0.81 -4.70 1.27
CA TRP A 39 -1.68 -5.86 1.05
C TRP A 39 -1.04 -7.17 1.49
N PHE A 40 0.24 -7.40 1.15
CA PHE A 40 0.98 -8.58 1.58
C PHE A 40 1.13 -8.63 3.10
N PHE A 41 1.47 -7.50 3.72
CA PHE A 41 1.54 -7.41 5.18
C PHE A 41 0.19 -7.74 5.84
N ALA A 42 -0.90 -7.14 5.35
CA ALA A 42 -2.24 -7.35 5.92
C ALA A 42 -2.75 -8.79 5.74
N THR A 43 -2.39 -9.46 4.63
CA THR A 43 -2.93 -10.80 4.32
C THR A 43 -2.02 -11.94 4.73
N ARG A 44 -0.70 -11.75 4.65
CA ARG A 44 0.29 -12.79 4.94
C ARG A 44 1.08 -12.53 6.20
N GLY A 45 1.06 -11.28 6.69
CA GLY A 45 1.80 -10.91 7.87
C GLY A 45 3.25 -10.51 7.58
N THR A 46 4.09 -10.53 8.62
CA THR A 46 5.51 -10.18 8.51
C THR A 46 6.35 -11.35 8.02
N LEU A 47 7.54 -11.05 7.50
CA LEU A 47 8.55 -12.05 7.16
C LEU A 47 9.03 -12.84 8.39
N ASP A 48 8.90 -12.27 9.59
CA ASP A 48 9.26 -12.89 10.87
C ASP A 48 8.21 -13.91 11.37
N GLY A 49 7.21 -14.23 10.54
CA GLY A 49 6.22 -15.27 10.82
C GLY A 49 5.05 -14.81 11.69
N TYR A 50 4.80 -13.50 11.81
CA TYR A 50 3.59 -12.99 12.44
C TYR A 50 2.49 -12.89 11.40
N PRO A 51 1.50 -13.81 11.37
CA PRO A 51 0.46 -13.83 10.33
C PRO A 51 -0.37 -12.55 10.36
N GLY A 52 -0.87 -12.11 9.21
CA GLY A 52 -1.65 -10.87 9.07
C GLY A 52 -2.99 -10.90 9.82
N ASP A 53 -3.52 -12.11 10.04
CA ASP A 53 -4.62 -12.39 10.96
C ASP A 53 -4.06 -13.06 12.22
N SER A 54 -3.31 -12.29 13.01
CA SER A 54 -2.71 -12.79 14.26
C SER A 54 -3.74 -12.99 15.38
N GLY A 55 -4.98 -12.55 15.15
CA GLY A 55 -6.03 -12.54 16.15
C GLY A 55 -5.70 -11.63 17.34
N LEU A 56 -6.29 -12.00 18.46
CA LEU A 56 -6.19 -11.36 19.75
C LEU A 56 -4.85 -11.70 20.43
N CYS A 57 -4.27 -10.74 21.16
CA CYS A 57 -2.99 -10.89 21.82
C CYS A 57 -3.12 -11.88 23.00
N PRO A 58 -2.34 -12.97 23.05
CA PRO A 58 -2.49 -13.95 24.12
C PRO A 58 -2.21 -13.31 25.49
N VAL A 59 -2.94 -13.74 26.53
CA VAL A 59 -2.84 -13.19 27.90
C VAL A 59 -1.40 -13.16 28.43
N SER A 60 -0.55 -14.11 28.01
CA SER A 60 0.87 -14.15 28.37
C SER A 60 1.72 -13.01 27.79
N ASN A 61 1.20 -12.28 26.79
CA ASN A 61 1.86 -11.18 26.08
C ASN A 61 1.17 -9.82 26.32
N ILE A 62 0.18 -9.79 27.22
CA ILE A 62 -0.52 -8.55 27.63
C ILE A 62 0.25 -7.92 28.79
N PRO A 63 0.87 -6.74 28.61
CA PRO A 63 1.51 -6.04 29.72
C PRO A 63 0.50 -5.71 30.85
N PRO A 64 0.91 -5.76 32.13
CA PRO A 64 0.01 -5.50 33.26
C PRO A 64 -0.66 -4.12 33.24
N GLN A 65 -0.03 -3.14 32.60
CA GLN A 65 -0.54 -1.77 32.48
C GLN A 65 -1.51 -1.57 31.31
N TRP A 66 -1.84 -2.61 30.55
CA TRP A 66 -2.75 -2.46 29.41
C TRP A 66 -4.19 -2.21 29.90
N PRO A 67 -4.88 -1.17 29.40
CA PRO A 67 -6.26 -0.93 29.78
C PRO A 67 -7.20 -2.05 29.37
N ASP A 68 -8.19 -2.30 30.22
CA ASP A 68 -9.22 -3.33 30.13
C ASP A 68 -10.23 -3.14 28.98
N TRP A 69 -10.20 -1.99 28.30
CA TRP A 69 -11.03 -1.74 27.11
C TRP A 69 -10.36 -2.13 25.78
N ILE A 70 -9.06 -2.46 25.78
CA ILE A 70 -8.37 -2.88 24.56
C ILE A 70 -8.67 -4.36 24.32
N PRO A 71 -9.14 -4.75 23.11
CA PRO A 71 -9.39 -6.14 22.78
C PRO A 71 -8.11 -6.96 22.96
N ALA A 72 -8.18 -7.85 23.94
CA ALA A 72 -7.14 -8.81 24.31
C ALA A 72 -7.30 -10.07 23.50
#